data_AF-A0A937NWF4-F1
#
_entry.id   AF-A0A937NWF4-F1
#
_cell.length_a   1.000
_cell.length_b   1.000
_cell.length_c   1.000
_cell.angle_alpha   90.00
_cell.angle_beta   90.00
_cell.angle_gamma   90.00
#
_symmetry.space_group_name_H-M   'P 1'
#
loop_
_entity.id
_entity.type
_entity.pdbx_description
1 polymer ?
#
loop_
_entity_poly.entity_id
_entity_poly.type
_entity_poly.pdbx_seq_one_letter_code
_entity_poly.pdbx_strand_id
1 'polypeptide(L)'
;MDIYPLIADRLKRDSTVLDEAISVLDRWDAREAGPIGRRQEWRRILLSAKESTQGREALLSLLLDRGEKARRLKDFAPFAGILSREERRKAFLQCTYDH
;
A
#
# COMPACT_ATOMS: atom_id res chain seq x y z
N MET A 1 -12.84 -9.53 2.27
CA MET A 1 -12.78 -8.46 1.26
C MET A 1 -11.35 -7.93 1.22
N ASP A 2 -10.65 -8.13 0.11
CA ASP A 2 -9.29 -7.61 -0.09
C ASP A 2 -9.39 -6.15 -0.58
N ILE A 3 -8.85 -5.21 0.19
CA ILE A 3 -8.77 -3.79 -0.18
C ILE A 3 -7.59 -3.48 -1.12
N TYR A 4 -6.67 -4.43 -1.27
CA TYR A 4 -5.44 -4.29 -2.05
C TYR A 4 -5.64 -4.09 -3.56
N PRO A 5 -6.60 -4.75 -4.26
CA PRO A 5 -6.90 -4.41 -5.65
C PRO A 5 -7.38 -2.96 -5.83
N LEU A 6 -8.11 -2.40 -4.86
CA LEU A 6 -8.55 -0.99 -4.88
C LEU A 6 -7.36 -0.05 -4.69
N ILE A 7 -6.45 -0.38 -3.78
CA ILE A 7 -5.20 0.37 -3.59
C ILE A 7 -4.36 0.29 -4.87
N ALA A 8 -4.29 -0.87 -5.53
CA ALA A 8 -3.55 -1.05 -6.76
C ALA A 8 -4.12 -0.19 -7.92
N ASP A 9 -5.45 -0.14 -8.08
CA ASP A 9 -6.08 0.72 -9.10
C ASP A 9 -5.85 2.20 -8.80
N ARG A 10 -6.05 2.60 -7.54
CA ARG A 10 -5.77 3.98 -7.11
C ARG A 10 -4.31 4.34 -7.31
N LEU A 11 -3.38 3.44 -6.98
CA LEU A 11 -1.95 3.65 -7.17
C LEU A 11 -1.60 3.80 -8.66
N LYS A 12 -2.35 3.18 -9.58
CA LYS A 12 -2.17 3.37 -11.03
C LYS A 12 -2.62 4.77 -11.49
N ARG A 13 -3.71 5.30 -10.92
CA ARG A 13 -4.28 6.60 -11.28
C ARG A 13 -3.59 7.78 -10.56
N ASP A 14 -3.21 7.58 -9.32
CA ASP A 14 -2.71 8.60 -8.40
C ASP A 14 -1.38 8.16 -7.76
N SER A 15 -0.29 8.82 -8.17
CA SER A 15 1.05 8.58 -7.61
C SER A 15 1.23 9.16 -6.20
N THR A 16 0.32 10.04 -5.77
CA THR A 16 0.31 10.67 -4.43
C THR A 16 0.16 9.65 -3.30
N VAL A 17 -0.56 8.55 -3.53
CA VAL A 17 -0.74 7.46 -2.57
C VAL A 17 0.60 6.81 -2.18
N LEU A 18 1.55 6.77 -3.12
CA LEU A 18 2.88 6.23 -2.85
C LEU A 18 3.67 7.15 -1.90
N ASP A 19 3.55 8.46 -2.10
CA ASP A 19 4.21 9.48 -1.26
C ASP A 19 3.63 9.53 0.15
N GLU A 20 2.31 9.41 0.28
CA GLU A 20 1.64 9.24 1.57
C GLU A 20 2.11 7.97 2.30
N ALA A 21 2.30 6.86 1.58
CA ALA A 21 2.78 5.61 2.16
C ALA A 21 4.19 5.72 2.73
N ILE A 22 5.06 6.43 2.01
CA ILE A 22 6.41 6.72 2.47
C ILE A 22 6.36 7.62 3.71
N SER A 23 5.50 8.64 3.73
CA SER A 23 5.31 9.52 4.89
C SER A 23 4.72 8.79 6.12
N VAL A 24 3.88 7.77 5.93
CA VAL A 24 3.43 6.89 7.02
C VAL A 24 4.59 6.06 7.57
N LEU A 25 5.43 5.48 6.70
CA LEU A 25 6.63 4.76 7.14
C LEU A 25 7.60 5.67 7.88
N ASP A 26 7.79 6.91 7.42
CA ASP A 26 8.66 7.89 8.08
C ASP A 26 8.17 8.20 9.49
N ARG A 27 6.85 8.41 9.65
CA ARG A 27 6.21 8.56 10.97
C ARG A 27 6.35 7.32 11.85
N TRP A 28 6.31 6.11 11.28
CA TRP A 28 6.50 4.88 12.03
C TRP A 28 7.96 4.69 12.45
N ASP A 29 8.90 5.12 11.62
CA ASP A 29 10.32 5.07 11.92
C ASP A 29 10.66 6.05 13.05
N ALA A 30 10.15 7.29 12.97
CA ALA A 30 10.29 8.29 14.02
C ALA A 30 9.67 7.88 15.37
N ARG A 31 8.69 6.97 15.35
CA ARG A 31 7.99 6.47 16.56
C ARG A 31 8.48 5.10 17.00
N GLU A 32 9.48 4.55 16.30
CA GLU A 32 9.97 3.17 16.49
C GLU A 32 8.83 2.12 16.51
N ALA A 33 7.73 2.40 15.80
CA ALA A 33 6.52 1.60 15.86
C ALA A 33 6.66 0.30 15.08
N GLY A 34 6.71 -0.84 15.79
CA GLY A 34 6.76 -2.17 15.19
C GLY A 34 8.17 -2.64 14.75
N PRO A 35 8.27 -3.85 14.16
CA PRO A 35 9.54 -4.47 13.80
C PRO A 35 10.23 -3.76 12.62
N ILE A 36 11.45 -3.25 12.86
CA ILE A 36 12.31 -2.58 11.87
C ILE A 36 12.44 -3.35 10.55
N GLY A 37 12.58 -4.68 10.60
CA GLY A 37 12.73 -5.50 9.40
C GLY A 37 11.57 -5.35 8.41
N ARG A 38 10.33 -5.29 8.92
CA ARG A 38 9.15 -5.12 8.07
C ARG A 38 9.03 -3.70 7.53
N ARG A 39 9.40 -2.69 8.33
CA ARG A 39 9.41 -1.28 7.89
C ARG A 39 10.43 -1.05 6.76
N GLN A 40 11.65 -1.59 6.94
CA GLN A 40 12.72 -1.54 5.94
C GLN A 40 12.33 -2.25 4.64
N GLU A 41 11.73 -3.44 4.73
CA GLU A 41 11.23 -4.19 3.57
C GLU A 41 10.22 -3.35 2.77
N TRP A 42 9.21 -2.80 3.45
CA TRP A 42 8.22 -1.93 2.80
C TRP A 42 8.84 -0.67 2.21
N ARG A 43 9.78 -0.03 2.92
CA ARG A 43 10.49 1.15 2.41
C ARG A 43 11.22 0.86 1.12
N ARG A 44 11.90 -0.28 1.01
CA ARG A 44 12.58 -0.72 -0.23
C ARG A 44 11.59 -0.90 -1.39
N ILE A 45 10.45 -1.55 -1.13
CA ILE A 45 9.43 -1.78 -2.16
C ILE A 45 8.85 -0.43 -2.65
N LEU A 46 8.51 0.47 -1.72
CA LEU A 46 7.93 1.78 -2.07
C LEU A 46 8.93 2.69 -2.79
N LEU A 47 10.19 2.72 -2.34
CA LEU A 47 11.25 3.48 -3.02
C LEU A 47 11.48 2.93 -4.43
N SER A 48 11.61 1.62 -4.58
CA SER A 48 11.73 0.99 -5.90
C SER A 48 10.53 1.32 -6.81
N ALA A 49 9.32 1.34 -6.24
CA ALA A 49 8.11 1.73 -6.97
C ALA A 49 8.07 3.21 -7.37
N LYS A 50 8.74 4.07 -6.62
CA LYS A 50 8.88 5.50 -6.92
C LYS A 50 9.95 5.75 -7.97
N GLU A 51 11.06 5.02 -7.88
CA GLU A 51 12.24 5.19 -8.73
C GLU A 51 12.07 4.56 -10.12
N SER A 52 11.23 3.53 -10.26
CA SER A 52 11.10 2.82 -11.54
C SER A 52 9.72 2.21 -11.76
N THR A 53 9.28 2.23 -13.02
CA THR A 53 8.03 1.57 -13.46
C THR A 53 8.03 0.09 -13.11
N GLN A 54 9.18 -0.60 -13.26
CA GLN A 54 9.32 -2.01 -12.88
C GLN A 54 9.07 -2.25 -11.39
N GLY A 55 9.55 -1.34 -10.52
CA GLY A 55 9.27 -1.41 -9.09
C GLY A 55 7.80 -1.18 -8.77
N ARG A 56 7.13 -0.30 -9.54
CA ARG A 56 5.70 -0.03 -9.41
C ARG A 56 4.88 -1.26 -9.80
N GLU A 57 5.24 -1.93 -10.90
CA GLU A 57 4.61 -3.18 -11.31
C GLU A 57 4.84 -4.30 -10.30
N ALA A 58 6.05 -4.40 -9.72
CA ALA A 58 6.34 -5.36 -8.65
C ALA A 58 5.48 -5.12 -7.40
N LEU A 59 5.31 -3.85 -7.00
CA LEU A 59 4.41 -3.47 -5.90
C LEU A 59 2.95 -3.82 -6.23
N LEU A 60 2.47 -3.50 -7.42
CA LEU A 60 1.11 -3.86 -7.86
C LEU A 60 0.89 -5.36 -7.85
N SER A 61 1.86 -6.13 -8.35
CA SER A 61 1.85 -7.59 -8.31
C SER A 61 1.76 -8.09 -6.87
N LEU A 62 2.57 -7.56 -5.95
CA LEU A 62 2.54 -7.92 -4.53
C LEU A 62 1.20 -7.59 -3.84
N LEU A 63 0.57 -6.47 -4.20
CA LEU A 63 -0.75 -6.10 -3.69
C LEU A 63 -1.84 -7.09 -4.17
N LEU A 64 -1.78 -7.48 -5.44
CA LEU A 64 -2.71 -8.42 -6.07
C LEU A 64 -2.41 -9.89 -5.72
N ASP A 65 -1.19 -10.21 -5.30
CA ASP A 65 -0.74 -11.55 -4.98
C ASP A 65 -1.51 -12.10 -3.78
N ARG A 66 -2.16 -13.25 -3.95
CA ARG A 66 -2.93 -13.94 -2.89
C ARG A 66 -2.09 -14.97 -2.14
N GLY A 67 -0.80 -15.08 -2.45
CA GLY A 67 0.12 -16.00 -1.82
C GLY A 67 0.33 -15.68 -0.35
N GLU A 68 0.68 -16.71 0.43
CA GLU A 68 0.79 -16.59 1.89
C GLU A 68 1.90 -15.62 2.30
N LYS A 69 3.01 -15.58 1.55
CA LYS A 69 4.10 -14.60 1.75
C LYS A 69 3.61 -13.17 1.55
N ALA A 70 2.90 -12.89 0.45
CA ALA A 70 2.35 -11.57 0.19
C ALA A 70 1.31 -11.20 1.26
N ARG A 71 0.47 -12.14 1.69
CA ARG A 71 -0.51 -11.93 2.76
C ARG A 71 0.15 -11.53 4.08
N ARG A 72 1.25 -12.19 4.49
CA ARG A 72 2.02 -11.80 5.68
C ARG A 72 2.66 -10.42 5.54
N LEU A 73 3.14 -10.06 4.35
CA LEU A 73 3.69 -8.73 4.10
C LEU A 73 2.60 -7.65 4.18
N LYS A 74 1.44 -7.95 3.57
CA LYS A 74 0.24 -7.13 3.52
C LYS A 74 -0.39 -6.89 4.89
N ASP A 75 -0.27 -7.84 5.81
CA ASP A 75 -0.67 -7.70 7.22
C ASP A 75 0.02 -6.50 7.89
N PHE A 76 1.24 -6.19 7.46
CA PHE A 76 2.05 -5.07 7.95
C PHE A 76 2.19 -3.92 6.95
N ALA A 77 1.24 -3.80 6.01
CA ALA A 77 1.27 -2.78 4.98
C ALA A 77 1.06 -1.36 5.55
N PRO A 78 1.91 -0.37 5.21
CA PRO A 78 1.68 1.03 5.59
C PRO A 78 0.39 1.59 4.96
N PHE A 79 -0.16 0.93 3.95
CA PHE A 79 -1.44 1.28 3.32
C PHE A 79 -2.67 1.06 4.21
N ALA A 80 -2.58 0.21 5.24
CA ALA A 80 -3.69 -0.03 6.16
C ALA A 80 -4.12 1.25 6.90
N GLY A 81 -3.18 2.17 7.14
CA GLY A 81 -3.44 3.47 7.77
C GLY A 81 -3.68 4.63 6.79
N ILE A 82 -3.32 4.48 5.51
CA ILE A 82 -3.49 5.52 4.47
C ILE A 82 -4.95 5.60 4.01
N LEU A 83 -5.61 4.45 3.87
CA LEU A 83 -7.06 4.43 3.75
C LEU A 83 -7.65 4.78 5.13
N SER A 84 -7.69 6.07 5.42
CA SER A 84 -8.46 6.63 6.52
C SER A 84 -9.89 6.08 6.48
N ARG A 85 -10.58 6.05 7.61
CA ARG A 85 -11.92 5.41 7.72
C ARG A 85 -12.90 5.91 6.64
N GLU A 86 -12.75 7.18 6.22
CA GLU A 86 -13.46 7.82 5.12
C GLU A 86 -13.05 7.33 3.73
N GLU A 87 -11.76 7.12 3.46
CA GLU A 87 -11.29 6.63 2.16
C GLU A 87 -11.62 5.15 1.96
N ARG A 88 -11.69 4.34 3.04
CA ARG A 88 -12.30 3.01 2.98
C ARG A 88 -13.78 3.08 2.57
N ARG A 89 -14.53 4.07 3.07
CA ARG A 89 -15.94 4.29 2.68
C ARG A 89 -16.07 4.75 1.23
N LYS A 90 -15.21 5.65 0.76
CA LYS A 90 -15.21 6.13 -0.63
C LYS A 90 -14.84 5.03 -1.62
N ALA A 91 -13.85 4.20 -1.30
CA ALA A 91 -13.52 3.02 -2.09
C ALA A 91 -14.67 2.00 -2.11
N PHE A 92 -15.40 1.85 -0.99
CA PHE A 92 -16.61 1.05 -0.92
C PHE A 92 -17.74 1.60 -1.82
N LEU A 93 -17.89 2.92 -1.86
CA LEU A 93 -18.90 3.62 -2.68
C LEU A 93 -18.56 3.58 -4.18
N GLN A 94 -17.28 3.71 -4.57
CA GLN A 94 -16.87 3.59 -5.97
C GLN A 94 -17.05 2.16 -6.51
N CYS A 95 -16.91 1.12 -5.69
CA CYS A 95 -17.25 -0.25 -6.07
C CYS A 95 -18.77 -0.51 -6.18
N THR A 96 -19.61 0.40 -5.68
CA THR A 96 -21.07 0.28 -5.78
C THR A 96 -21.62 1.06 -6.98
N TYR A 97 -20.76 1.75 -7.75
CA TYR A 97 -21.15 2.61 -8.88
C TYR A 97 -20.44 2.20 -10.18
N ASP A 98 -20.22 0.90 -10.38
CA ASP A 98 -19.86 0.29 -11.67
C ASP A 98 -20.74 -0.96 -11.83
N HIS A 99 -22.03 -0.75 -12.13
CA HIS A 99 -22.96 -1.82 -12.51
C HIS A 99 -24.11 -1.30 -13.36
#